data_AF-A0A7L4DH56-F1
#
_entry.id   AF-A0A7L4DH56-F1
#
_cell.length_a   1.000
_cell.length_b   1.000
_cell.length_c   1.000
_cell.angle_alpha   90.00
_cell.angle_beta   90.00
_cell.angle_gamma   90.00
#
_symmetry.space_group_name_H-M   'P 1'
#
loop_
_entity.id
_entity.type
_entity.pdbx_description
1 polymer ?
#
loop_
_entity_poly.entity_id
_entity_poly.type
_entity_poly.pdbx_seq_one_letter_code
_entity_poly.pdbx_strand_id
1 'polypeptide(L)'
;EKIRIEIISLGLTESRIASDETIQQLFVECRLDNFLAEETPLSLAKPTSGQRIHYNYSSVIHVDEANNPARREYLKSMLLEADVHTDSLQFTVVSDPPEDEQDLECEDIGFAYVHLREIFQKQRDIIEQDLD
;
A
#
# COMPACT_ATOMS: atom_id res chain seq x y z
N GLU A 1 14.99 6.22 14.55
CA GLU A 1 14.52 6.66 13.22
C GLU A 1 13.45 5.70 12.73
N LYS A 2 12.50 6.17 11.93
CA LYS A 2 11.39 5.36 11.42
C LYS A 2 10.90 5.86 10.07
N ILE A 3 10.33 4.96 9.28
CA ILE A 3 9.51 5.28 8.11
C ILE A 3 8.06 5.05 8.53
N ARG A 4 7.17 5.97 8.17
CA ARG A 4 5.73 5.82 8.38
C ARG A 4 5.04 5.78 7.03
N ILE A 5 4.11 4.86 6.87
CA ILE A 5 3.25 4.72 5.70
C ILE A 5 1.81 4.91 6.17
N GLU A 6 1.05 5.75 5.49
CA GLU A 6 -0.34 6.03 5.81
C GLU A 6 -1.22 5.79 4.58
N ILE A 7 -2.21 4.89 4.73
CA ILE A 7 -3.25 4.64 3.74
C ILE A 7 -4.47 5.44 4.18
N ILE A 8 -4.66 6.60 3.55
CA ILE A 8 -5.68 7.57 3.98
C ILE A 8 -7.04 7.20 3.41
N SER A 9 -7.14 7.10 2.09
CA SER A 9 -8.40 6.84 1.39
C SER A 9 -8.20 6.21 0.02
N LEU A 10 -9.24 5.54 -0.47
CA LEU A 10 -9.32 4.93 -1.79
C LEU A 10 -10.55 5.45 -2.54
N GLY A 11 -10.37 5.79 -3.81
CA GLY A 11 -11.45 6.06 -4.76
C GLY A 11 -11.26 5.20 -6.01
N LEU A 12 -12.35 4.96 -6.75
CA LEU A 12 -12.31 4.18 -8.00
C LEU A 12 -12.53 5.09 -9.20
N THR A 13 -11.57 5.09 -10.12
CA THR A 13 -11.62 5.81 -11.40
C THR A 13 -12.01 4.88 -12.56
N GLU A 14 -11.64 3.59 -12.47
CA GLU A 14 -11.94 2.57 -13.47
C GLU A 14 -13.43 2.19 -13.47
N SER A 15 -14.11 2.49 -14.58
CA SER A 15 -15.57 2.32 -14.68
C SER A 15 -16.00 0.86 -14.54
N ARG A 16 -15.18 -0.08 -15.00
CA ARG A 16 -15.47 -1.52 -14.95
C ARG A 16 -15.59 -2.01 -13.51
N ILE A 17 -14.57 -1.73 -12.70
CA ILE A 17 -14.51 -2.09 -11.27
C ILE A 17 -15.63 -1.37 -10.51
N ALA A 18 -15.83 -0.08 -10.79
CA ALA A 18 -16.89 0.68 -10.15
C ALA A 18 -18.29 0.09 -10.42
N SER A 19 -18.54 -0.43 -11.63
CA SER A 19 -19.82 -1.06 -12.02
C SER A 19 -19.93 -2.56 -11.70
N ASP A 20 -18.87 -3.20 -11.20
CA ASP A 20 -18.87 -4.64 -10.96
C ASP A 20 -19.56 -4.97 -9.63
N GLU A 21 -20.81 -5.43 -9.69
CA GLU A 21 -21.60 -5.76 -8.49
C GLU A 21 -21.07 -6.97 -7.70
N THR A 22 -20.13 -7.74 -8.26
CA THR A 22 -19.47 -8.82 -7.51
C THR A 22 -18.43 -8.29 -6.52
N ILE A 23 -17.85 -7.12 -6.80
CA ILE A 23 -16.90 -6.44 -5.93
C ILE A 23 -17.67 -5.59 -4.91
N GLN A 24 -17.66 -6.03 -3.66
CA GLN A 24 -18.46 -5.43 -2.59
C GLN A 24 -17.62 -4.83 -1.46
N GLN A 25 -16.53 -5.49 -1.06
CA GLN A 25 -15.65 -5.06 0.02
C GLN A 25 -14.21 -4.97 -0.48
N LEU A 26 -13.50 -3.94 -0.04
CA LEU A 26 -12.13 -3.66 -0.47
C LEU A 26 -11.23 -3.46 0.74
N PHE A 27 -10.03 -4.03 0.69
CA PHE A 27 -8.92 -3.66 1.57
C PHE A 27 -7.69 -3.31 0.74
N VAL A 28 -6.69 -2.73 1.38
CA VAL A 28 -5.43 -2.36 0.73
C VAL A 28 -4.28 -3.08 1.40
N GLU A 29 -3.54 -3.85 0.61
CA GLU A 29 -2.25 -4.39 1.00
C GLU A 29 -1.14 -3.41 0.67
N CYS A 30 -0.07 -3.43 1.46
CA CYS A 30 1.11 -2.59 1.35
C CYS A 30 2.35 -3.46 1.53
N ARG A 31 3.17 -3.56 0.48
CA ARG A 31 4.36 -4.42 0.45
C ARG A 31 5.60 -3.64 0.03
N LEU A 32 6.66 -3.76 0.82
CA LEU A 32 8.00 -3.27 0.51
C LEU A 32 8.99 -4.41 0.72
N ASP A 33 9.27 -5.18 -0.33
CA ASP A 33 10.22 -6.30 -0.33
C ASP A 33 10.23 -7.07 1.01
N ASN A 34 11.37 -7.16 1.72
CA ASN A 34 11.52 -7.83 3.01
C ASN A 34 11.26 -6.89 4.21
N PHE A 35 10.88 -5.64 3.98
CA PHE A 35 10.59 -4.67 5.05
C PHE A 35 9.17 -4.78 5.57
N LEU A 36 8.20 -4.92 4.68
CA LEU A 36 6.79 -4.75 5.00
C LEU A 36 5.94 -5.65 4.11
N ALA A 37 4.98 -6.32 4.74
CA ALA A 37 3.83 -6.94 4.11
C ALA A 37 2.68 -6.82 5.11
N GLU A 38 1.92 -5.74 4.99
CA GLU A 38 0.80 -5.41 5.89
C GLU A 38 -0.44 -5.07 5.07
N GLU A 39 -1.60 -5.20 5.69
CA GLU A 39 -2.91 -4.89 5.09
C GLU A 39 -3.72 -4.00 6.01
N THR A 40 -4.66 -3.24 5.44
CA THR A 40 -5.64 -2.51 6.25
C THR A 40 -6.49 -3.51 7.03
N PRO A 41 -6.73 -3.32 8.33
CA PRO A 41 -7.31 -4.34 9.21
C PRO A 41 -8.79 -4.64 8.95
N LEU A 42 -9.46 -3.85 8.11
CA LEU A 42 -10.87 -4.00 7.76
C LEU A 42 -11.03 -3.78 6.26
N SER A 43 -11.78 -4.67 5.63
CA SER A 43 -12.38 -4.44 4.34
C SER A 43 -13.53 -3.44 4.48
N LEU A 44 -13.57 -2.46 3.60
CA LEU A 44 -14.59 -1.42 3.57
C LEU A 44 -15.45 -1.55 2.31
N ALA A 45 -16.72 -1.18 2.43
CA ALA A 45 -17.64 -1.26 1.30
C ALA A 45 -17.12 -0.46 0.10
N LYS A 46 -17.19 -1.06 -1.10
CA LYS A 46 -16.75 -0.44 -2.35
C LYS A 46 -17.33 0.98 -2.48
N PRO A 47 -16.51 2.02 -2.73
CA PRO A 47 -17.03 3.38 -2.90
C PRO A 47 -17.91 3.46 -4.14
N THR A 48 -19.01 4.23 -4.07
CA THR A 48 -19.78 4.54 -5.27
C THR A 48 -19.02 5.54 -6.16
N SER A 49 -19.43 5.66 -7.43
CA SER A 49 -18.73 6.52 -8.40
C SER A 49 -18.56 7.96 -7.89
N GLY A 50 -17.31 8.43 -7.89
CA GLY A 50 -16.96 9.77 -7.39
C GLY A 50 -16.84 9.91 -5.86
N GLN A 51 -17.07 8.83 -5.10
CA GLN A 51 -16.85 8.80 -3.66
C GLN A 51 -15.49 8.19 -3.30
N ARG A 52 -15.09 8.37 -2.03
CA ARG A 52 -13.90 7.78 -1.44
C ARG A 52 -14.26 7.07 -0.14
N ILE A 53 -13.57 5.98 0.14
CA ILE A 53 -13.57 5.32 1.45
C ILE A 53 -12.28 5.67 2.20
N HIS A 54 -12.35 5.73 3.53
CA HIS A 54 -11.24 6.19 4.35
C HIS A 54 -10.78 5.10 5.32
N TYR A 55 -9.57 4.61 5.11
CA TYR A 55 -8.94 3.63 5.99
C TYR A 55 -8.27 4.31 7.18
N ASN A 56 -7.63 5.48 6.97
CA ASN A 56 -6.83 6.18 7.97
C ASN A 56 -5.86 5.25 8.72
N TYR A 57 -5.28 4.31 7.99
CA TYR A 57 -4.41 3.27 8.53
C TYR A 57 -2.96 3.77 8.53
N SER A 58 -2.20 3.46 9.58
CA SER A 58 -0.78 3.81 9.68
C SER A 58 0.06 2.61 10.06
N SER A 59 1.09 2.37 9.25
CA SER A 59 2.16 1.40 9.51
C SER A 59 3.47 2.12 9.81
N VAL A 60 4.31 1.52 10.66
CA VAL A 60 5.59 2.08 11.07
C VAL A 60 6.71 1.04 10.93
N ILE A 61 7.72 1.39 10.15
CA ILE A 61 8.94 0.60 10.00
C ILE A 61 10.04 1.26 10.82
N HIS A 62 10.52 0.58 11.87
CA HIS A 62 11.64 1.05 12.68
C HIS A 62 12.99 0.74 12.00
N VAL A 63 13.84 1.77 11.86
CA VAL A 63 15.14 1.71 11.16
C VAL A 63 16.25 2.43 11.96
N ASP A 64 16.05 2.57 13.26
CA ASP A 64 17.05 3.13 14.16
C ASP A 64 18.28 2.24 14.24
N GLU A 65 19.46 2.85 14.29
CA GLU A 65 20.73 2.12 14.30
C GLU A 65 20.90 1.26 15.56
N ALA A 66 20.35 1.68 16.70
CA ALA A 66 20.52 1.00 17.97
C ALA A 66 19.80 -0.36 18.03
N ASN A 67 18.57 -0.44 17.53
CA ASN A 67 17.75 -1.66 17.62
C ASN A 67 17.58 -2.36 16.27
N ASN A 68 17.77 -1.66 15.14
CA ASN A 68 17.49 -2.16 13.81
C ASN A 68 18.70 -2.01 12.83
N PRO A 69 19.95 -2.32 13.21
CA PRO A 69 21.13 -2.05 12.38
C PRO A 69 21.12 -2.81 11.05
N ALA A 70 20.73 -4.08 11.05
CA ALA A 70 20.66 -4.89 9.83
C ALA A 70 19.59 -4.38 8.86
N ARG A 71 18.41 -4.02 9.38
CA ARG A 71 17.31 -3.44 8.60
C ARG A 71 17.69 -2.07 8.03
N ARG A 72 18.41 -1.24 8.81
CA ARG A 72 18.96 0.04 8.36
C ARG A 72 19.98 -0.16 7.24
N GLU A 73 20.87 -1.14 7.35
CA GLU A 73 21.86 -1.40 6.31
C GLU A 73 21.22 -1.91 5.02
N TYR A 74 20.23 -2.79 5.13
CA TYR A 74 19.44 -3.24 3.98
C TYR A 74 18.69 -2.08 3.29
N LEU A 75 18.19 -1.11 4.07
CA LEU A 75 17.55 0.08 3.52
C LEU A 75 18.55 0.91 2.71
N LYS A 76 19.79 1.03 3.19
CA LYS A 76 20.85 1.75 2.45
C LYS A 76 21.18 1.04 1.15
N SER A 77 21.36 -0.28 1.14
CA SER A 77 21.67 -1.02 -0.08
C SER A 77 20.55 -0.86 -1.11
N MET A 78 19.29 -1.00 -0.69
CA MET A 78 18.12 -0.77 -1.54
C MET A 78 18.08 0.63 -2.15
N LEU A 79 18.43 1.67 -1.38
CA LEU A 79 18.40 3.05 -1.84
C LEU A 79 19.61 3.42 -2.74
N LEU A 80 20.78 2.83 -2.50
CA LEU A 80 22.05 3.20 -3.15
C LEU A 80 22.41 2.31 -4.36
N GLU A 81 21.94 1.06 -4.40
CA GLU A 81 22.30 0.10 -5.45
C GLU A 81 21.29 0.14 -6.62
N ALA A 82 21.74 0.61 -7.78
CA ALA A 82 20.86 0.89 -8.92
C ALA A 82 20.11 -0.33 -9.49
N ASP A 83 20.62 -1.55 -9.28
CA ASP A 83 20.19 -2.78 -9.98
C ASP A 83 19.13 -3.60 -9.22
N VAL A 84 18.69 -3.11 -8.05
CA VAL A 84 17.73 -3.83 -7.21
C VAL A 84 16.35 -3.18 -7.35
N HIS A 85 15.41 -3.86 -8.03
CA HIS A 85 14.01 -3.44 -8.17
C HIS A 85 13.19 -3.62 -6.87
N THR A 86 13.82 -3.51 -5.70
CA THR A 86 13.18 -3.74 -4.39
C THR A 86 12.81 -2.45 -3.66
N ASP A 87 13.12 -1.28 -4.24
CA ASP A 87 12.85 0.03 -3.65
C ASP A 87 11.40 0.51 -3.86
N SER A 88 10.59 -0.27 -4.57
CA SER A 88 9.19 0.02 -4.82
C SER A 88 8.31 -0.45 -3.67
N LEU A 89 7.66 0.49 -3.00
CA LEU A 89 6.52 0.22 -2.14
C LEU A 89 5.29 0.04 -3.02
N GLN A 90 4.73 -1.16 -3.01
CA GLN A 90 3.52 -1.50 -3.76
C GLN A 90 2.31 -1.45 -2.85
N PHE A 91 1.27 -0.78 -3.32
CA PHE A 91 -0.08 -0.88 -2.78
C PHE A 91 -0.91 -1.74 -3.72
N THR A 92 -1.62 -2.72 -3.17
CA THR A 92 -2.57 -3.55 -3.93
C THR A 92 -3.96 -3.33 -3.35
N VAL A 93 -4.92 -2.98 -4.20
CA VAL A 93 -6.33 -2.96 -3.83
C VAL A 93 -6.87 -4.37 -4.06
N VAL A 94 -7.43 -4.96 -3.01
CA VAL A 94 -7.90 -6.35 -3.02
C VAL A 94 -9.40 -6.38 -2.76
N SER A 95 -10.12 -7.14 -3.59
CA SER A 95 -11.52 -7.47 -3.39
C SER A 95 -11.65 -8.61 -2.39
N ASP A 96 -12.41 -8.37 -1.32
CA ASP A 96 -12.72 -9.34 -0.29
C ASP A 96 -14.16 -9.85 -0.49
N PRO A 97 -14.36 -11.17 -0.68
CA PRO A 97 -15.69 -11.75 -0.79
C PRO A 97 -16.58 -11.41 0.42
N PRO A 98 -17.90 -11.26 0.24
CA PRO A 98 -18.80 -11.02 1.36
C PRO A 98 -18.84 -12.22 2.32
N GLU A 99 -19.30 -12.00 3.56
CA GLU A 99 -19.27 -13.02 4.62
C GLU A 99 -19.98 -14.32 4.25
N ASP A 100 -21.00 -14.26 3.39
CA ASP A 100 -21.79 -15.39 2.90
C ASP A 100 -21.18 -16.10 1.67
N GLU A 101 -20.12 -15.55 1.08
CA GLU A 101 -19.39 -16.10 -0.07
C GLU A 101 -17.89 -16.30 0.24
N GLN A 102 -17.52 -16.51 1.50
CA GLN A 102 -16.12 -16.71 1.95
C GLN A 102 -15.40 -17.94 1.34
N ASP A 103 -16.10 -18.79 0.60
CA ASP A 103 -15.48 -19.87 -0.19
C ASP A 103 -14.78 -19.34 -1.46
N LEU A 104 -15.04 -18.09 -1.86
CA LEU A 104 -14.36 -17.43 -2.98
C LEU A 104 -12.97 -16.92 -2.57
N GLU A 105 -12.07 -16.78 -3.54
CA GLU A 105 -10.73 -16.23 -3.32
C GLU A 105 -10.75 -14.69 -3.40
N CYS A 106 -9.87 -14.05 -2.64
CA CYS A 106 -9.62 -12.63 -2.80
C CYS A 106 -8.98 -12.34 -4.16
N GLU A 107 -9.32 -11.20 -4.76
CA GLU A 107 -8.83 -10.82 -6.09
C GLU A 107 -8.11 -9.46 -6.05
N ASP A 108 -6.91 -9.41 -6.64
CA ASP A 108 -6.18 -8.15 -6.84
C ASP A 108 -6.84 -7.35 -7.98
N ILE A 109 -7.37 -6.17 -7.67
CA ILE A 109 -8.13 -5.35 -8.63
C ILE A 109 -7.43 -4.04 -9.03
N GLY A 110 -6.36 -3.66 -8.34
CA GLY A 110 -5.62 -2.44 -8.65
C GLY A 110 -4.26 -2.39 -7.97
N PHE A 111 -3.32 -1.65 -8.58
CA PHE A 111 -1.95 -1.53 -8.09
C PHE A 111 -1.50 -0.08 -8.17
N ALA A 112 -0.77 0.37 -7.16
CA ALA A 112 -0.10 1.67 -7.14
C ALA A 112 1.28 1.54 -6.53
N TYR A 113 2.21 2.43 -6.90
CA TYR A 113 3.62 2.30 -6.55
C TYR A 113 4.22 3.61 -6.03
N VAL A 114 5.09 3.49 -5.04
CA VAL A 114 5.94 4.58 -4.54
C VAL A 114 7.38 4.10 -4.53
N HIS A 115 8.26 4.81 -5.23
CA HIS A 115 9.70 4.51 -5.23
C HIS A 115 10.40 5.23 -4.08
N LEU A 116 10.88 4.48 -3.09
CA LEU A 116 11.59 5.05 -1.94
C LEU A 116 12.87 5.78 -2.36
N ARG A 117 13.50 5.36 -3.46
CA ARG A 117 14.66 6.06 -4.03
C ARG A 117 14.32 7.47 -4.47
N GLU A 118 13.12 7.71 -4.99
CA GLU A 118 12.71 9.07 -5.35
C GLU A 118 12.60 9.98 -4.13
N ILE A 119 12.01 9.47 -3.04
CA ILE A 119 11.92 10.19 -1.75
C ILE A 119 13.33 10.53 -1.25
N PHE A 120 14.24 9.55 -1.30
CA PHE A 120 15.63 9.72 -0.89
C PHE A 120 16.38 10.77 -1.72
N GLN A 121 16.27 10.70 -3.05
CA GLN A 121 16.94 11.63 -3.97
C GLN A 121 16.37 13.04 -3.89
N LYS A 122 15.05 13.18 -3.79
CA LYS A 122 14.36 14.47 -3.67
C LYS A 122 14.45 15.06 -2.26
N GLN A 123 14.86 14.26 -1.27
CA GLN A 123 14.90 14.60 0.15
C GLN A 123 13.58 15.20 0.65
N ARG A 124 12.46 14.62 0.19
CA ARG A 124 11.12 15.15 0.44
C ARG A 124 10.12 14.02 0.60
N ASP A 125 9.37 14.09 1.70
CA ASP A 125 8.29 13.17 1.99
C ASP A 125 7.12 13.35 1.00
N ILE A 126 6.43 12.24 0.74
CA ILE A 126 5.15 12.23 0.04
C ILE A 126 4.05 12.42 1.08
N ILE A 127 3.27 13.49 0.94
CA ILE A 127 2.23 13.87 1.90
C ILE A 127 0.91 13.96 1.16
N GLU A 128 -0.08 13.16 1.59
CA GLU A 128 -1.46 13.18 1.08
C GLU A 128 -1.56 13.16 -0.46
N GLN A 129 -0.64 12.43 -1.12
CA GLN A 129 -0.60 12.32 -2.57
C GLN A 129 -1.52 11.20 -3.05
N ASP A 130 -2.36 11.50 -4.04
CA ASP A 130 -3.07 10.47 -4.81
C ASP A 130 -2.08 9.72 -5.71
N LEU A 131 -2.18 8.39 -5.73
CA LEU A 131 -1.41 7.50 -6.59
C LEU A 131 -2.36 6.92 -7.65
N ASP A 132 -1.92 6.90 -8.91
CA ASP A 132 -2.65 6.36 -10.06
C ASP A 132 -2.31 4.89 -10.31
#